data_AF-A0A929FXK1-F1
#
_entry.id   AF-A0A929FXK1-F1
#
_cell.length_a   1.000
_cell.length_b   1.000
_cell.length_c   1.000
_cell.angle_alpha   90.00
_cell.angle_beta   90.00
_cell.angle_gamma   90.00
#
_symmetry.space_group_name_H-M   'P 1'
#
loop_
_entity.id
_entity.type
_entity.pdbx_description
1 polymer ?
#
loop_
_entity_poly.entity_id
_entity_poly.type
_entity_poly.pdbx_seq_one_letter_code
_entity_poly.pdbx_strand_id
1 'polypeptide(L)'
;MVNNSQARDRQETPTSIATNDTSQAETSDNSSVTPLPEQAEEVNLPSDFPPEIPVYPQATLLSVEEQTKAEQGKTNWRSPDSSSQIVNYYQQQFKAEGWKIVQPFSADAPERNNTIIASKDNLEVTLSLSQPTIEAEGDTENTEFTIGYRPVSSLTQLPTKDLSSYPEQMPSSSPLSDSQSGSTAASYFTDLGEVPEQLRQYVEDVAALGILSPYKKDGEIQPNKFAPNEPVTRRDYARWLVQANNKFYANSPGNEIHLAKKASQPAYQDISENDPDFSAIQGLAEAGLIPSMLTNDGSKLLFRPDAPLTREDLLSWKVPLDLRKALSSASIETIKESWGFQDAADINSQGLQALFADFQNGEQANVRRIFGYTTIFQPKKTVTRAEAAASLWYFGFQGDGINAKEVFQAEKK
;
A
#
# COMPACT_ATOMS: atom_id res chain seq x y z
N MET A 1 -45.82 -46.11 -10.69
CA MET A 1 -47.16 -46.21 -11.31
C MET A 1 -47.69 -44.79 -11.40
N VAL A 2 -47.43 -44.04 -12.47
CA VAL A 2 -48.11 -44.01 -13.79
C VAL A 2 -49.45 -43.27 -13.75
N ASN A 3 -49.45 -42.08 -14.40
CA ASN A 3 -50.50 -41.46 -15.24
C ASN A 3 -51.81 -40.93 -14.60
N ASN A 4 -52.53 -39.93 -15.12
CA ASN A 4 -52.40 -38.96 -16.23
C ASN A 4 -53.69 -38.08 -16.26
N SER A 5 -53.68 -37.00 -17.04
CA SER A 5 -54.82 -36.35 -17.76
C SER A 5 -55.77 -35.40 -17.00
N GLN A 6 -55.80 -34.09 -17.34
CA GLN A 6 -56.56 -33.40 -18.44
C GLN A 6 -58.07 -33.23 -18.13
N ALA A 7 -58.84 -32.18 -18.49
CA ALA A 7 -58.64 -30.89 -19.15
C ALA A 7 -59.99 -30.09 -19.18
N ARG A 8 -59.88 -28.75 -19.33
CA ARG A 8 -60.68 -27.80 -20.16
C ARG A 8 -62.10 -27.26 -19.83
N ASP A 9 -62.26 -26.05 -20.39
CA ASP A 9 -63.44 -25.26 -20.81
C ASP A 9 -64.19 -24.41 -19.74
N ARG A 10 -64.70 -23.19 -19.99
CA ARG A 10 -64.64 -22.15 -21.06
C ARG A 10 -65.51 -20.94 -20.61
N GLN A 11 -65.18 -19.72 -21.06
CA GLN A 11 -66.07 -18.56 -21.44
C GLN A 11 -67.02 -17.95 -20.37
N GLU A 12 -67.51 -16.70 -20.36
CA GLU A 12 -67.32 -15.40 -21.07
C GLU A 12 -68.10 -14.32 -20.26
N THR A 13 -67.86 -13.04 -20.59
CA THR A 13 -68.35 -11.74 -20.05
C THR A 13 -69.88 -11.51 -19.99
N PRO A 14 -70.39 -10.43 -19.32
CA PRO A 14 -70.69 -9.20 -20.07
C PRO A 14 -70.56 -7.84 -19.31
N THR A 15 -70.63 -6.79 -20.12
CA THR A 15 -70.44 -5.34 -19.97
C THR A 15 -71.66 -4.55 -19.42
N SER A 16 -71.43 -3.45 -18.66
CA SER A 16 -72.26 -2.20 -18.63
C SER A 16 -71.57 -1.09 -17.80
N ILE A 17 -70.98 -0.02 -18.38
CA ILE A 17 -71.49 1.33 -18.74
C ILE A 17 -71.91 2.28 -17.59
N ALA A 18 -71.11 3.37 -17.48
CA ALA A 18 -71.34 4.76 -17.00
C ALA A 18 -71.53 5.03 -15.49
N THR A 19 -71.00 6.08 -14.83
CA THR A 19 -70.74 7.51 -15.20
C THR A 19 -69.70 8.18 -14.26
N ASN A 20 -69.21 9.35 -14.67
CA ASN A 20 -68.49 10.43 -13.94
C ASN A 20 -66.99 10.24 -13.71
N ASP A 21 -66.12 11.24 -13.77
CA ASP A 21 -66.11 12.65 -14.25
C ASP A 21 -64.63 13.07 -14.10
N THR A 22 -64.18 14.03 -14.91
CA THR A 22 -63.00 14.88 -14.68
C THR A 22 -61.60 14.25 -14.80
N SER A 23 -60.90 14.52 -15.89
CA SER A 23 -59.64 15.33 -15.89
C SER A 23 -58.94 15.29 -17.24
N GLN A 24 -58.38 16.45 -17.59
CA GLN A 24 -57.74 16.77 -18.86
C GLN A 24 -56.37 16.10 -19.02
N ALA A 25 -55.96 16.05 -20.29
CA ALA A 25 -54.86 15.32 -20.88
C ALA A 25 -53.44 15.69 -20.40
N GLU A 26 -52.58 14.68 -20.31
CA GLU A 26 -51.21 14.70 -20.85
C GLU A 26 -50.88 13.33 -21.45
N THR A 27 -50.31 13.35 -22.64
CA THR A 27 -50.08 12.20 -23.53
C THR A 27 -48.88 11.37 -23.11
N SER A 28 -49.05 10.05 -23.14
CA SER A 28 -48.00 9.05 -23.13
C SER A 28 -47.31 8.98 -24.50
N ASP A 29 -46.01 8.71 -24.52
CA ASP A 29 -45.46 7.78 -25.51
C ASP A 29 -44.32 6.96 -24.91
N ASN A 30 -44.46 5.65 -25.09
CA ASN A 30 -43.56 4.59 -24.66
C ASN A 30 -42.87 4.05 -25.91
N SER A 31 -41.55 3.88 -25.90
CA SER A 31 -40.86 2.99 -26.85
C SER A 31 -39.54 2.47 -26.27
N SER A 32 -39.47 1.15 -26.19
CA SER A 32 -38.34 0.30 -25.82
C SER A 32 -37.10 0.54 -26.70
N VAL A 33 -35.90 0.42 -26.13
CA VAL A 33 -34.63 0.36 -26.87
C VAL A 33 -33.83 -0.88 -26.47
N THR A 34 -33.57 -1.72 -27.46
CA THR A 34 -32.61 -2.84 -27.50
C THR A 34 -31.17 -2.28 -27.56
N PRO A 35 -30.16 -2.82 -26.86
CA PRO A 35 -28.79 -2.32 -26.99
C PRO A 35 -28.13 -2.82 -28.29
N LEU A 36 -27.56 -1.88 -29.05
CA LEU A 36 -26.77 -2.04 -30.27
C LEU A 36 -25.26 -2.17 -29.88
N PRO A 37 -24.39 -2.85 -30.65
CA PRO A 37 -23.01 -3.14 -30.24
C PRO A 37 -22.18 -1.86 -30.19
N GLU A 38 -21.46 -1.68 -29.09
CA GLU A 38 -20.56 -0.56 -28.84
C GLU A 38 -19.35 -0.65 -29.79
N GLN A 39 -19.17 0.37 -30.63
CA GLN A 39 -18.04 0.52 -31.54
C GLN A 39 -16.75 0.77 -30.73
N ALA A 40 -15.70 -0.01 -31.00
CA ALA A 40 -14.36 0.24 -30.46
C ALA A 40 -13.83 1.58 -30.99
N GLU A 41 -13.59 2.55 -30.10
CA GLU A 41 -12.91 3.80 -30.43
C GLU A 41 -11.41 3.52 -30.70
N GLU A 42 -10.90 3.95 -31.86
CA GLU A 42 -9.47 3.91 -32.17
C GLU A 42 -8.72 4.95 -31.32
N VAL A 43 -8.10 4.50 -30.22
CA VAL A 43 -7.25 5.33 -29.38
C VAL A 43 -5.95 5.65 -30.12
N ASN A 44 -5.79 6.91 -30.51
CA ASN A 44 -4.57 7.40 -31.19
C ASN A 44 -3.55 7.96 -30.20
N LEU A 45 -2.26 7.77 -30.49
CA LEU A 45 -1.17 8.29 -29.68
C LEU A 45 -1.22 9.83 -29.66
N PRO A 46 -1.02 10.50 -28.50
CA PRO A 46 -0.99 11.94 -28.42
C PRO A 46 0.12 12.52 -29.31
N SER A 47 -0.15 13.66 -29.98
CA SER A 47 0.83 14.31 -30.87
C SER A 47 2.08 14.82 -30.16
N ASP A 48 2.05 14.88 -28.83
CA ASP A 48 3.13 15.29 -27.95
C ASP A 48 3.88 14.12 -27.30
N PHE A 49 3.61 12.87 -27.69
CA PHE A 49 4.39 11.72 -27.22
C PHE A 49 5.87 11.84 -27.68
N PRO A 50 6.85 11.69 -26.77
CA PRO A 50 8.26 11.85 -27.12
C PRO A 50 8.71 10.89 -28.23
N PRO A 51 9.16 11.39 -29.39
CA PRO A 51 9.56 10.54 -30.52
C PRO A 51 10.81 9.71 -30.23
N GLU A 52 11.57 10.04 -29.18
CA GLU A 52 12.75 9.30 -28.75
C GLU A 52 12.40 7.98 -28.06
N ILE A 53 11.16 7.81 -27.59
CA ILE A 53 10.74 6.57 -26.94
C ILE A 53 10.37 5.54 -28.02
N PRO A 54 11.10 4.40 -28.11
CA PRO A 54 10.78 3.39 -29.10
C PRO A 54 9.39 2.79 -28.83
N VAL A 55 8.53 2.76 -29.84
CA VAL A 55 7.23 2.08 -29.77
C VAL A 55 7.38 0.67 -30.32
N TYR A 56 6.77 -0.33 -29.68
CA TYR A 56 6.82 -1.71 -30.15
C TYR A 56 5.96 -1.88 -31.43
N PRO A 57 6.51 -2.35 -32.57
CA PRO A 57 5.83 -2.28 -33.86
C PRO A 57 4.52 -3.09 -33.97
N GLN A 58 4.38 -4.18 -33.21
CA GLN A 58 3.18 -5.02 -33.19
C GLN A 58 2.28 -4.72 -31.98
N ALA A 59 2.39 -3.54 -31.38
CA ALA A 59 1.57 -3.13 -30.25
C ALA A 59 0.43 -2.19 -30.69
N THR A 60 -0.75 -2.44 -30.14
CA THR A 60 -1.93 -1.58 -30.23
C THR A 60 -2.08 -0.79 -28.93
N LEU A 61 -2.30 0.52 -29.04
CA LEU A 61 -2.54 1.39 -27.89
C LEU A 61 -3.94 1.11 -27.30
N LEU A 62 -4.01 0.83 -26.00
CA LEU A 62 -5.25 0.59 -25.28
C LEU A 62 -5.79 1.88 -24.64
N SER A 63 -4.92 2.64 -23.98
CA SER A 63 -5.33 3.86 -23.28
C SER A 63 -4.14 4.80 -23.04
N VAL A 64 -4.45 6.09 -22.94
CA VAL A 64 -3.53 7.16 -22.52
C VAL A 64 -4.06 7.73 -21.21
N GLU A 65 -3.21 7.88 -20.19
CA GLU A 65 -3.63 8.48 -18.92
C GLU A 65 -3.90 9.99 -19.09
N GLU A 66 -4.96 10.52 -18.46
CA GLU A 66 -5.45 11.91 -18.64
C GLU A 66 -4.41 13.01 -18.35
N GLN A 67 -3.32 12.69 -17.66
CA GLN A 67 -2.23 13.61 -17.32
C GLN A 67 -1.01 13.52 -18.25
N THR A 68 -1.12 12.79 -19.36
CA THR A 68 -0.06 12.67 -20.37
C THR A 68 0.19 14.01 -21.06
N LYS A 69 1.45 14.46 -21.02
CA LYS A 69 1.99 15.68 -21.62
C LYS A 69 3.31 15.34 -22.33
N ALA A 70 3.87 16.30 -23.06
CA ALA A 70 5.17 16.17 -23.72
C ALA A 70 6.31 15.65 -22.81
N GLU A 71 6.37 16.08 -21.56
CA GLU A 71 7.51 15.76 -20.68
C GLU A 71 7.23 14.61 -19.70
N GLN A 72 5.96 14.29 -19.46
CA GLN A 72 5.57 13.21 -18.56
C GLN A 72 4.25 12.57 -18.96
N GLY A 73 4.13 11.26 -18.84
CA GLY A 73 2.90 10.58 -19.20
C GLY A 73 2.97 9.07 -19.04
N LYS A 74 1.82 8.42 -19.26
CA LYS A 74 1.69 6.97 -19.15
C LYS A 74 0.74 6.45 -20.23
N THR A 75 1.20 5.44 -20.95
CA THR A 75 0.45 4.80 -22.05
C THR A 75 0.40 3.30 -21.83
N ASN A 76 -0.75 2.69 -22.09
CA ASN A 76 -0.97 1.25 -21.98
C ASN A 76 -1.13 0.64 -23.36
N TRP A 77 -0.45 -0.48 -23.58
CA TRP A 77 -0.31 -1.12 -24.88
C TRP A 77 -0.59 -2.61 -24.76
N ARG A 78 -1.02 -3.21 -25.87
CA ARG A 78 -1.26 -4.64 -26.01
C ARG A 78 -0.63 -5.16 -27.29
N SER A 79 0.02 -6.32 -27.24
CA SER A 79 0.61 -6.97 -28.41
C SER A 79 0.29 -8.46 -28.40
N PRO A 80 0.08 -9.10 -29.57
CA PRO A 80 -0.05 -10.56 -29.65
C PRO A 80 1.30 -11.30 -29.50
N ASP A 81 2.42 -10.56 -29.43
CA ASP A 81 3.74 -11.16 -29.21
C ASP A 81 3.98 -11.48 -27.72
N SER A 82 4.86 -12.45 -27.47
CA SER A 82 5.24 -12.83 -26.10
C SER A 82 5.99 -11.72 -25.35
N SER A 83 5.85 -11.73 -24.03
CA SER A 83 6.61 -10.89 -23.08
C SER A 83 8.12 -10.91 -23.37
N SER A 84 8.68 -12.09 -23.64
CA SER A 84 10.09 -12.30 -23.98
C SER A 84 10.51 -11.60 -25.29
N GLN A 85 9.65 -11.54 -26.31
CA GLN A 85 9.94 -10.78 -27.54
C GLN A 85 9.98 -9.28 -27.28
N ILE A 86 9.02 -8.78 -26.49
CA ILE A 86 8.91 -7.36 -26.13
C ILE A 86 10.11 -6.92 -25.28
N VAL A 87 10.49 -7.72 -24.27
CA VAL A 87 11.68 -7.52 -23.44
C VAL A 87 12.94 -7.41 -24.30
N ASN A 88 13.15 -8.36 -25.20
CA ASN A 88 14.32 -8.39 -26.07
C ASN A 88 14.38 -7.17 -26.99
N TYR A 89 13.23 -6.75 -27.53
CA TYR A 89 13.15 -5.54 -28.36
C TYR A 89 13.58 -4.29 -27.58
N TYR A 90 12.95 -3.99 -26.45
CA TYR A 90 13.26 -2.77 -25.69
C TYR A 90 14.69 -2.76 -25.16
N GLN A 91 15.21 -3.92 -24.73
CA GLN A 91 16.59 -4.02 -24.28
C GLN A 91 17.61 -3.79 -25.40
N GLN A 92 17.29 -4.15 -26.65
CA GLN A 92 18.14 -3.87 -27.82
C GLN A 92 17.99 -2.43 -28.29
N GLN A 93 16.77 -1.91 -28.39
CA GLN A 93 16.51 -0.56 -28.87
C GLN A 93 17.11 0.51 -27.95
N PHE A 94 16.91 0.38 -26.63
CA PHE A 94 17.54 1.32 -25.69
C PHE A 94 19.07 1.31 -25.81
N LYS A 95 19.70 0.15 -26.03
CA LYS A 95 21.15 0.09 -26.25
C LYS A 95 21.57 0.71 -27.59
N ALA A 96 20.84 0.43 -28.67
CA ALA A 96 21.15 0.90 -30.02
C ALA A 96 21.00 2.43 -30.13
N GLU A 97 20.00 3.00 -29.46
CA GLU A 97 19.69 4.42 -29.49
C GLU A 97 20.41 5.24 -28.40
N GLY A 98 21.35 4.63 -27.67
CA GLY A 98 22.21 5.32 -26.71
C GLY A 98 21.54 5.69 -25.39
N TRP A 99 20.45 5.00 -25.01
CA TRP A 99 19.84 5.16 -23.69
C TRP A 99 20.71 4.52 -22.61
N LYS A 100 20.85 5.21 -21.48
CA LYS A 100 21.47 4.65 -20.28
C LYS A 100 20.44 3.81 -19.54
N ILE A 101 20.59 2.49 -19.60
CA ILE A 101 19.77 1.58 -18.81
C ILE A 101 20.16 1.74 -17.32
N VAL A 102 19.25 2.29 -16.53
CA VAL A 102 19.38 2.46 -15.07
C VAL A 102 19.05 1.15 -14.38
N GLN A 103 18.02 0.45 -14.86
CA GLN A 103 17.60 -0.86 -14.40
C GLN A 103 17.26 -1.72 -15.62
N PRO A 104 17.96 -2.83 -15.90
CA PRO A 104 17.56 -3.78 -16.93
C PRO A 104 16.36 -4.63 -16.49
N PHE A 105 15.66 -5.24 -17.44
CA PHE A 105 14.77 -6.37 -17.12
C PHE A 105 15.55 -7.46 -16.37
N SER A 106 14.93 -8.00 -15.33
CA SER A 106 15.54 -9.08 -14.55
C SER A 106 15.29 -10.42 -15.23
N ALA A 107 16.34 -11.22 -15.40
CA ALA A 107 16.23 -12.57 -15.96
C ALA A 107 15.56 -13.57 -15.00
N ASP A 108 15.60 -13.26 -13.69
CA ASP A 108 15.04 -14.09 -12.62
C ASP A 108 13.66 -13.57 -12.14
N ALA A 109 13.20 -12.44 -12.67
CA ALA A 109 11.85 -11.94 -12.40
C ALA A 109 10.81 -12.73 -13.21
N PRO A 110 9.62 -12.99 -12.66
CA PRO A 110 8.52 -13.51 -13.45
C PRO A 110 8.30 -12.60 -14.67
N GLU A 111 7.98 -13.19 -15.83
CA GLU A 111 7.69 -12.42 -17.07
C GLU A 111 6.57 -11.38 -16.87
N ARG A 112 5.79 -11.53 -15.81
CA ARG A 112 4.73 -10.65 -15.36
C ARG A 112 5.31 -9.68 -14.32
N ASN A 113 5.20 -8.37 -14.57
CA ASN A 113 5.78 -7.28 -13.76
C ASN A 113 7.29 -7.06 -13.92
N ASN A 114 7.89 -7.62 -14.97
CA ASN A 114 9.27 -7.30 -15.32
C ASN A 114 9.35 -5.84 -15.81
N THR A 115 10.31 -5.09 -15.30
CA THR A 115 10.42 -3.64 -15.52
C THR A 115 11.82 -3.26 -15.98
N ILE A 116 11.92 -2.37 -16.97
CA ILE A 116 13.16 -1.70 -17.37
C ILE A 116 13.03 -0.20 -17.14
N ILE A 117 14.10 0.41 -16.63
CA ILE A 117 14.22 1.87 -16.52
C ILE A 117 15.42 2.30 -17.36
N ALA A 118 15.17 3.19 -18.31
CA ALA A 118 16.17 3.75 -19.20
C ALA A 118 16.09 5.28 -19.17
N SER A 119 17.23 5.95 -19.14
CA SER A 119 17.32 7.41 -19.15
C SER A 119 18.14 7.89 -20.35
N LYS A 120 17.67 8.92 -21.05
CA LYS A 120 18.40 9.61 -22.11
C LYS A 120 18.14 11.11 -22.01
N ASP A 121 19.22 11.88 -22.04
CA ASP A 121 19.19 13.33 -21.83
C ASP A 121 18.48 13.71 -20.52
N ASN A 122 17.30 14.32 -20.59
CA ASN A 122 16.48 14.70 -19.44
C ASN A 122 15.22 13.83 -19.30
N LEU A 123 15.12 12.69 -19.99
CA LEU A 123 13.93 11.84 -20.02
C LEU A 123 14.23 10.46 -19.42
N GLU A 124 13.45 10.07 -18.42
CA GLU A 124 13.43 8.71 -17.85
C GLU A 124 12.20 7.98 -18.34
N VAL A 125 12.39 6.78 -18.87
CA VAL A 125 11.35 5.89 -19.37
C VAL A 125 11.33 4.63 -18.52
N THR A 126 10.13 4.23 -18.11
CA THR A 126 9.85 2.98 -17.41
C THR A 126 8.92 2.13 -18.27
N LEU A 127 9.38 0.95 -18.71
CA LEU A 127 8.51 -0.07 -19.30
C LEU A 127 8.18 -1.11 -18.22
N SER A 128 6.90 -1.41 -18.01
CA SER A 128 6.46 -2.49 -17.13
C SER A 128 5.55 -3.45 -17.89
N LEU A 129 5.84 -4.76 -17.83
CA LEU A 129 4.97 -5.80 -18.38
C LEU A 129 3.82 -6.12 -17.41
N SER A 130 2.61 -6.27 -17.92
CA SER A 130 1.40 -6.62 -17.16
C SER A 130 0.93 -8.05 -17.52
N GLN A 131 -0.14 -8.54 -16.90
CA GLN A 131 -0.67 -9.88 -17.19
C GLN A 131 -1.09 -10.02 -18.66
N PRO A 132 -0.98 -11.22 -19.26
CA PRO A 132 -1.63 -11.49 -20.52
C PRO A 132 -3.14 -11.66 -20.32
N THR A 133 -3.93 -10.95 -21.11
CA THR A 133 -5.39 -11.04 -21.09
C THR A 133 -5.80 -12.19 -22.02
N ILE A 134 -6.35 -13.27 -21.47
CA ILE A 134 -6.97 -14.35 -22.28
C ILE A 134 -8.35 -13.85 -22.68
N GLU A 135 -8.53 -13.48 -23.95
CA GLU A 135 -9.85 -13.19 -24.48
C GLU A 135 -10.66 -14.49 -24.51
N ALA A 136 -11.86 -14.45 -23.92
CA ALA A 136 -12.78 -15.59 -23.97
C ALA A 136 -13.12 -15.86 -25.44
N GLU A 137 -12.71 -17.04 -25.94
CA GLU A 137 -12.81 -17.51 -27.33
C GLU A 137 -11.59 -17.22 -28.25
N GLY A 138 -10.40 -17.67 -27.82
CA GLY A 138 -9.26 -17.88 -28.71
C GLY A 138 -7.96 -18.06 -27.94
N ASP A 139 -7.19 -19.11 -28.26
CA ASP A 139 -5.95 -19.51 -27.58
C ASP A 139 -4.75 -18.55 -27.84
N THR A 140 -5.02 -17.27 -28.04
CA THR A 140 -4.03 -16.23 -28.32
C THR A 140 -3.68 -15.47 -27.05
N GLU A 141 -2.52 -15.78 -26.49
CA GLU A 141 -1.91 -14.99 -25.41
C GLU A 141 -1.53 -13.60 -25.94
N ASN A 142 -2.13 -12.55 -25.41
CA ASN A 142 -1.74 -11.17 -25.70
C ASN A 142 -0.95 -10.60 -24.51
N THR A 143 0.20 -10.00 -24.75
CA THR A 143 0.98 -9.31 -23.71
C THR A 143 0.57 -7.85 -23.61
N GLU A 144 0.15 -7.43 -22.41
CA GLU A 144 -0.06 -6.02 -22.10
C GLU A 144 1.16 -5.41 -21.39
N PHE A 145 1.43 -4.15 -21.65
CA PHE A 145 2.54 -3.43 -21.03
C PHE A 145 2.26 -1.94 -20.97
N THR A 146 2.96 -1.26 -20.07
CA THR A 146 2.86 0.19 -19.88
C THR A 146 4.20 0.84 -20.17
N ILE A 147 4.18 1.94 -20.93
CA ILE A 147 5.29 2.90 -21.04
C ILE A 147 4.94 4.12 -20.19
N GLY A 148 5.70 4.37 -19.13
CA GLY A 148 5.71 5.62 -18.38
C GLY A 148 6.95 6.44 -18.71
N TYR A 149 6.84 7.76 -18.81
CA TYR A 149 7.99 8.64 -18.99
C TYR A 149 7.86 9.92 -18.16
N ARG A 150 8.99 10.51 -17.76
CA ARG A 150 9.05 11.73 -16.94
C ARG A 150 10.44 12.39 -17.01
N PRO A 151 10.59 13.67 -16.61
CA PRO A 151 11.91 14.29 -16.58
C PRO A 151 12.81 13.72 -15.47
N VAL A 152 14.11 13.61 -15.75
CA VAL A 152 15.13 13.12 -14.80
C VAL A 152 15.36 14.19 -13.72
N SER A 153 14.87 13.96 -12.51
CA SER A 153 15.11 14.87 -11.38
C SER A 153 16.56 14.71 -10.87
N SER A 154 17.37 15.75 -11.03
CA SER A 154 18.79 15.76 -10.69
C SER A 154 19.02 15.86 -9.17
N LEU A 155 19.10 14.71 -8.49
CA LEU A 155 19.73 14.58 -7.17
C LEU A 155 20.68 13.38 -7.14
N THR A 156 21.76 13.44 -7.92
CA THR A 156 22.93 12.58 -7.71
C THR A 156 24.21 13.25 -8.24
N GLN A 157 24.87 14.05 -7.39
CA GLN A 157 26.33 14.21 -7.46
C GLN A 157 26.90 13.62 -6.17
N LEU A 158 27.43 12.39 -6.26
CA LEU A 158 28.33 11.87 -5.24
C LEU A 158 29.62 12.69 -5.26
N PRO A 159 30.18 13.09 -4.11
CA PRO A 159 31.56 13.55 -4.06
C PRO A 159 32.49 12.33 -4.19
N THR A 160 33.26 12.29 -5.28
CA THR A 160 34.42 11.40 -5.43
C THR A 160 35.48 11.78 -4.40
N LYS A 161 35.69 10.90 -3.41
CA LYS A 161 36.80 11.00 -2.45
C LYS A 161 38.07 10.48 -3.14
N ASP A 162 38.85 11.40 -3.68
CA ASP A 162 40.18 11.13 -4.19
C ASP A 162 41.15 10.95 -3.01
N LEU A 163 41.89 9.84 -3.01
CA LEU A 163 42.99 9.57 -2.09
C LEU A 163 44.24 10.23 -2.67
N SER A 164 44.68 11.35 -2.11
CA SER A 164 46.12 11.61 -1.95
C SER A 164 46.41 12.90 -1.17
N SER A 165 47.41 12.79 -0.30
CA SER A 165 48.17 13.85 0.38
C SER A 165 47.53 14.59 1.55
N TYR A 166 47.97 14.22 2.76
CA TYR A 166 48.15 15.16 3.87
C TYR A 166 49.47 14.81 4.58
N PRO A 167 50.39 15.77 4.79
CA PRO A 167 51.47 15.62 5.75
C PRO A 167 50.98 15.94 7.16
N GLU A 168 51.67 15.32 8.11
CA GLU A 168 51.53 15.42 9.56
C GLU A 168 51.42 16.85 10.10
N GLN A 169 50.53 17.05 11.08
CA GLN A 169 50.90 17.57 12.41
C GLN A 169 49.72 17.48 13.39
N MET A 170 49.97 16.80 14.52
CA MET A 170 49.19 16.95 15.76
C MET A 170 49.57 18.29 16.45
N PRO A 171 48.71 18.83 17.32
CA PRO A 171 48.83 18.42 18.73
C PRO A 171 47.49 18.09 19.40
N SER A 172 47.66 17.27 20.44
CA SER A 172 46.69 16.78 21.39
C SER A 172 46.25 17.85 22.41
N SER A 173 44.95 17.90 22.73
CA SER A 173 44.47 18.27 24.08
C SER A 173 43.07 17.70 24.33
N SER A 174 42.90 17.19 25.55
CA SER A 174 41.80 16.42 26.14
C SER A 174 40.41 17.12 26.18
N PRO A 175 39.30 16.40 26.48
CA PRO A 175 37.95 16.84 26.17
C PRO A 175 37.30 17.68 27.28
N LEU A 176 36.54 18.69 26.87
CA LEU A 176 35.48 19.30 27.66
C LEU A 176 34.15 19.10 26.93
N SER A 177 33.16 18.68 27.70
CA SER A 177 31.79 18.38 27.31
C SER A 177 31.13 19.54 26.56
N ASP A 178 30.45 19.21 25.46
CA ASP A 178 29.13 19.78 25.22
C ASP A 178 28.25 18.84 24.39
N SER A 179 26.96 18.94 24.65
CA SER A 179 25.92 18.01 24.22
C SER A 179 25.39 18.31 22.82
N GLN A 180 24.67 17.32 22.27
CA GLN A 180 23.76 17.38 21.11
C GLN A 180 24.37 17.24 19.70
N SER A 181 24.48 15.98 19.28
CA SER A 181 23.90 15.52 18.02
C SER A 181 23.73 14.01 18.11
N GLY A 182 22.49 13.56 18.25
CA GLY A 182 22.12 12.15 18.22
C GLY A 182 22.29 11.61 16.81
N SER A 183 23.53 11.33 16.44
CA SER A 183 23.83 10.32 15.42
C SER A 183 23.15 9.03 15.86
N THR A 184 22.32 8.50 14.97
CA THR A 184 21.64 7.20 15.06
C THR A 184 22.66 6.08 15.19
N ALA A 185 23.16 5.89 16.42
CA ALA A 185 23.69 4.60 16.84
C ALA A 185 22.51 3.63 16.80
N ALA A 186 22.65 2.56 16.02
CA ALA A 186 21.76 1.40 16.11
C ALA A 186 21.56 1.08 17.60
N SER A 187 20.35 1.34 18.12
CA SER A 187 20.09 1.21 19.55
C SER A 187 20.01 -0.26 19.89
N TYR A 188 21.07 -0.80 20.45
CA TYR A 188 21.09 -2.16 20.99
C TYR A 188 20.31 -2.17 22.30
N PHE A 189 19.12 -2.79 22.30
CA PHE A 189 18.33 -2.95 23.51
C PHE A 189 18.87 -4.09 24.36
N THR A 190 19.03 -3.86 25.67
CA THR A 190 19.64 -4.84 26.59
C THR A 190 18.66 -5.90 27.10
N ASP A 191 17.36 -5.68 26.90
CA ASP A 191 16.26 -6.46 27.48
C ASP A 191 15.42 -7.22 26.43
N LEU A 192 15.93 -7.40 25.20
CA LEU A 192 15.24 -8.23 24.19
C LEU A 192 15.11 -9.70 24.62
N GLY A 193 15.93 -10.16 25.56
CA GLY A 193 15.76 -11.48 26.19
C GLY A 193 14.44 -11.64 26.97
N GLU A 194 13.79 -10.54 27.35
CA GLU A 194 12.48 -10.54 28.03
C GLU A 194 11.28 -10.66 27.05
N VAL A 195 11.53 -10.65 25.73
CA VAL A 195 10.49 -10.88 24.72
C VAL A 195 9.99 -12.34 24.83
N PRO A 196 8.66 -12.56 24.82
CA PRO A 196 8.09 -13.91 24.73
C PRO A 196 8.69 -14.69 23.56
N GLU A 197 9.00 -15.96 23.79
CA GLU A 197 9.76 -16.79 22.83
C GLU A 197 9.14 -16.80 21.43
N GLN A 198 7.81 -16.83 21.35
CA GLN A 198 7.05 -16.86 20.10
C GLN A 198 7.20 -15.58 19.26
N LEU A 199 7.54 -14.45 19.88
CA LEU A 199 7.71 -13.16 19.22
C LEU A 199 9.19 -12.77 19.04
N ARG A 200 10.11 -13.47 19.70
CA ARG A 200 11.50 -13.05 19.85
C ARG A 200 12.19 -12.76 18.52
N GLN A 201 12.11 -13.69 17.57
CA GLN A 201 12.76 -13.51 16.27
C GLN A 201 12.18 -12.30 15.51
N TYR A 202 10.84 -12.13 15.53
CA TYR A 202 10.19 -11.00 14.87
C TYR A 202 10.66 -9.67 15.43
N VAL A 203 10.72 -9.57 16.76
CA VAL A 203 11.16 -8.35 17.45
C VAL A 203 12.64 -8.07 17.22
N GLU A 204 13.51 -9.10 17.25
CA GLU A 204 14.94 -8.95 16.98
C GLU A 204 15.21 -8.48 15.55
N ASP A 205 14.54 -9.06 14.55
CA ASP A 205 14.66 -8.65 13.15
C ASP A 205 14.22 -7.19 12.95
N VAL A 206 13.11 -6.80 13.57
CA VAL A 206 12.60 -5.42 13.51
C VAL A 206 13.50 -4.45 14.28
N ALA A 207 14.05 -4.86 15.42
CA ALA A 207 15.01 -4.06 16.18
C ALA A 207 16.30 -3.83 15.38
N ALA A 208 16.76 -4.83 14.61
CA ALA A 208 17.93 -4.70 13.73
C ALA A 208 17.74 -3.65 12.63
N LEU A 209 16.50 -3.30 12.28
CA LEU A 209 16.20 -2.20 11.37
C LEU A 209 16.38 -0.81 12.00
N GLY A 210 16.56 -0.70 13.32
CA GLY A 210 16.78 0.58 14.00
C GLY A 210 15.54 1.49 14.08
N ILE A 211 14.33 0.93 13.87
CA ILE A 211 13.07 1.70 13.89
C ILE A 211 12.42 1.78 15.27
N LEU A 212 12.76 0.85 16.17
CA LEU A 212 12.18 0.79 17.51
C LEU A 212 12.86 1.84 18.41
N SER A 213 12.09 2.48 19.27
CA SER A 213 12.58 3.53 20.17
C SER A 213 12.73 3.03 21.61
N PRO A 214 13.62 3.61 22.43
CA PRO A 214 13.71 3.27 23.84
C PRO A 214 12.41 3.53 24.61
N TYR A 215 12.21 2.78 25.69
CA TYR A 215 11.06 2.90 26.57
C TYR A 215 11.13 4.21 27.36
N LYS A 216 9.97 4.84 27.53
CA LYS A 216 9.80 6.05 28.32
C LYS A 216 8.93 5.74 29.52
N LYS A 217 9.42 6.03 30.72
CA LYS A 217 8.69 5.87 31.97
C LYS A 217 8.60 7.21 32.68
N ASP A 218 7.39 7.65 33.03
CA ASP A 218 7.16 8.89 33.78
C ASP A 218 7.81 10.14 33.19
N GLY A 219 7.90 10.23 31.86
CA GLY A 219 8.55 11.36 31.18
C GLY A 219 10.02 11.12 30.81
N GLU A 220 10.66 10.11 31.38
CA GLU A 220 12.09 9.86 31.25
C GLU A 220 12.39 8.73 30.27
N ILE A 221 13.31 9.00 29.34
CA ILE A 221 13.81 7.99 28.40
C ILE A 221 14.75 7.06 29.16
N GLN A 222 14.49 5.76 29.09
CA GLN A 222 15.36 4.72 29.61
C GLN A 222 16.29 4.28 28.47
N PRO A 223 17.53 4.80 28.37
CA PRO A 223 18.40 4.51 27.24
C PRO A 223 18.67 3.00 27.15
N ASN A 224 18.71 2.47 25.93
CA ASN A 224 18.94 1.04 25.65
C ASN A 224 17.93 0.06 26.27
N LYS A 225 16.79 0.54 26.79
CA LYS A 225 15.72 -0.32 27.30
C LYS A 225 14.55 -0.36 26.32
N PHE A 226 14.14 -1.54 25.86
CA PHE A 226 12.96 -1.70 25.01
C PHE A 226 11.67 -1.88 25.81
N ALA A 227 11.71 -2.53 26.97
CA ALA A 227 10.57 -2.91 27.80
C ALA A 227 9.49 -3.69 27.02
N PRO A 228 9.78 -4.92 26.55
CA PRO A 228 8.93 -5.64 25.59
C PRO A 228 7.50 -5.92 26.08
N ASN A 229 7.31 -6.08 27.40
CA ASN A 229 6.04 -6.46 28.00
C ASN A 229 5.20 -5.26 28.49
N GLU A 230 5.73 -4.04 28.37
CA GLU A 230 5.00 -2.82 28.69
C GLU A 230 4.04 -2.43 27.54
N PRO A 231 2.93 -1.73 27.82
CA PRO A 231 2.04 -1.22 26.78
C PRO A 231 2.77 -0.27 25.81
N VAL A 232 2.47 -0.38 24.52
CA VAL A 232 2.92 0.59 23.52
C VAL A 232 1.94 1.77 23.48
N THR A 233 2.46 2.99 23.31
CA THR A 233 1.63 4.17 23.09
C THR A 233 1.18 4.26 21.64
N ARG A 234 0.08 4.96 21.40
CA ARG A 234 -0.41 5.26 20.05
C ARG A 234 0.64 6.04 19.23
N ARG A 235 1.32 6.99 19.87
CA ARG A 235 2.43 7.75 19.29
C ARG A 235 3.58 6.86 18.84
N ASP A 236 4.09 6.01 19.74
CA ASP A 236 5.24 5.17 19.43
C ASP A 236 4.93 4.27 18.25
N TYR A 237 3.75 3.65 18.24
CA TYR A 237 3.35 2.79 17.14
C TYR A 237 3.16 3.55 15.84
N ALA A 238 2.55 4.74 15.84
CA ALA A 238 2.41 5.57 14.65
C ALA A 238 3.77 5.94 14.04
N ARG A 239 4.74 6.35 14.87
CA ARG A 239 6.11 6.61 14.43
C ARG A 239 6.75 5.35 13.85
N TRP A 240 6.68 4.22 14.56
CA TRP A 240 7.28 2.97 14.11
C TRP A 240 6.65 2.45 12.82
N LEU A 241 5.33 2.60 12.67
CA LEU A 241 4.59 2.17 11.49
C LEU A 241 5.05 2.91 10.23
N VAL A 242 5.19 4.25 10.30
CA VAL A 242 5.69 5.06 9.17
C VAL A 242 7.14 4.73 8.86
N GLN A 243 8.00 4.66 9.90
CA GLN A 243 9.41 4.32 9.70
C GLN A 243 9.59 2.92 9.10
N ALA A 244 8.85 1.92 9.61
CA ALA A 244 8.86 0.57 9.06
C ALA A 244 8.42 0.58 7.59
N ASN A 245 7.25 1.16 7.31
CA ASN A 245 6.71 1.22 5.96
C ASN A 245 7.73 1.84 4.99
N ASN A 246 8.20 3.05 5.27
CA ASN A 246 9.08 3.76 4.34
C ASN A 246 10.44 3.06 4.20
N LYS A 247 10.87 2.34 5.23
CA LYS A 247 12.09 1.53 5.15
C LYS A 247 11.91 0.28 4.27
N PHE A 248 10.78 -0.41 4.40
CA PHE A 248 10.45 -1.58 3.57
C PHE A 248 10.28 -1.19 2.09
N TYR A 249 9.82 0.03 1.83
CA TYR A 249 9.49 0.53 0.49
C TYR A 249 10.37 1.69 0.04
N ALA A 250 11.59 1.82 0.56
CA ALA A 250 12.52 2.92 0.21
C ALA A 250 12.85 3.01 -1.30
N ASN A 251 12.68 1.88 -2.02
CA ASN A 251 12.88 1.79 -3.47
C ASN A 251 11.56 1.80 -4.25
N SER A 252 10.44 2.10 -3.59
CA SER A 252 9.10 2.12 -4.16
C SER A 252 8.33 3.34 -3.63
N PRO A 253 8.62 4.56 -4.15
CA PRO A 253 8.08 5.79 -3.59
C PRO A 253 6.55 5.83 -3.53
N GLY A 254 5.85 5.17 -4.46
CA GLY A 254 4.38 5.07 -4.45
C GLY A 254 3.81 4.27 -3.27
N ASN A 255 4.64 3.50 -2.57
CA ASN A 255 4.28 2.74 -1.37
C ASN A 255 4.77 3.39 -0.08
N GLU A 256 5.51 4.50 -0.16
CA GLU A 256 5.89 5.27 1.01
C GLU A 256 4.71 6.10 1.56
N ILE A 257 4.70 6.30 2.87
CA ILE A 257 3.83 7.26 3.53
C ILE A 257 4.57 8.59 3.52
N HIS A 258 3.97 9.58 2.86
CA HIS A 258 4.53 10.92 2.84
C HIS A 258 4.46 11.55 4.22
N LEU A 259 5.60 12.05 4.70
CA LEU A 259 5.66 12.81 5.95
C LEU A 259 5.04 14.19 5.75
N ALA A 260 4.18 14.59 6.68
CA ALA A 260 3.53 15.89 6.61
C ALA A 260 4.54 17.02 6.84
N LYS A 261 4.35 18.11 6.10
CA LYS A 261 5.11 19.35 6.29
C LYS A 261 4.57 20.09 7.50
N LYS A 262 5.43 20.79 8.24
CA LYS A 262 5.04 21.55 9.44
C LYS A 262 4.03 22.69 9.19
N ALA A 263 3.79 23.06 7.93
CA ALA A 263 2.80 24.09 7.57
C ALA A 263 1.40 23.51 7.25
N SER A 264 1.21 22.20 7.38
CA SER A 264 -0.11 21.57 7.19
C SER A 264 -1.05 21.89 8.36
N GLN A 265 -2.33 22.10 8.07
CA GLN A 265 -3.36 22.20 9.10
C GLN A 265 -3.41 20.90 9.92
N PRO A 266 -3.22 20.96 11.26
CA PRO A 266 -3.25 19.76 12.09
C PRO A 266 -4.58 19.01 12.01
N ALA A 267 -4.51 17.69 11.81
CA ALA A 267 -5.67 16.79 11.79
C ALA A 267 -6.25 16.52 13.19
N TYR A 268 -5.51 16.89 14.25
CA TYR A 268 -5.85 16.65 15.65
C TYR A 268 -5.61 17.90 16.49
N GLN A 269 -6.45 18.11 17.51
CA GLN A 269 -6.33 19.28 18.41
C GLN A 269 -5.24 19.10 19.48
N ASP A 270 -4.88 17.87 19.80
CA ASP A 270 -3.90 17.52 20.84
C ASP A 270 -2.51 17.19 20.30
N ILE A 271 -2.25 17.47 19.02
CA ILE A 271 -0.92 17.33 18.38
C ILE A 271 -0.53 18.68 17.77
N SER A 272 0.53 19.29 18.29
CA SER A 272 1.09 20.55 17.77
C SER A 272 2.02 20.30 16.58
N GLU A 273 2.16 21.26 15.66
CA GLU A 273 3.16 21.24 14.57
C GLU A 273 4.62 21.13 15.07
N ASN A 274 4.87 21.51 16.32
CA ASN A 274 6.18 21.40 16.98
C ASN A 274 6.39 20.07 17.70
N ASP A 275 5.37 19.21 17.72
CA ASP A 275 5.49 17.88 18.28
C ASP A 275 6.53 17.05 17.49
N PRO A 276 7.44 16.32 18.16
CA PRO A 276 8.49 15.57 17.48
C PRO A 276 7.97 14.48 16.54
N ASP A 277 6.76 13.96 16.79
CA ASP A 277 6.13 12.94 15.95
C ASP A 277 5.01 13.53 15.06
N PHE A 278 4.88 14.86 14.99
CA PHE A 278 3.86 15.55 14.17
C PHE A 278 3.82 15.01 12.75
N SER A 279 4.96 15.03 12.04
CA SER A 279 5.03 14.66 10.63
C SER A 279 4.59 13.21 10.35
N ALA A 280 4.86 12.29 11.27
CA ALA A 280 4.48 10.88 11.13
C ALA A 280 2.98 10.69 11.41
N ILE A 281 2.48 11.25 12.52
CA ILE A 281 1.06 11.16 12.92
C ILE A 281 0.18 11.86 11.88
N GLN A 282 0.54 13.08 11.50
CA GLN A 282 -0.18 13.85 10.49
C GLN A 282 -0.13 13.16 9.12
N GLY A 283 1.02 12.61 8.70
CA GLY A 283 1.14 11.89 7.43
C GLY A 283 0.22 10.65 7.35
N LEU A 284 0.11 9.88 8.43
CA LEU A 284 -0.85 8.77 8.52
C LEU A 284 -2.31 9.26 8.42
N ALA A 285 -2.64 10.39 9.06
CA ALA A 285 -3.98 10.95 9.04
C ALA A 285 -4.35 11.51 7.66
N GLU A 286 -3.44 12.21 6.99
CA GLU A 286 -3.61 12.72 5.63
C GLU A 286 -3.71 11.59 4.60
N ALA A 287 -3.05 10.45 4.84
CA ALA A 287 -3.20 9.23 4.06
C ALA A 287 -4.51 8.46 4.35
N GLY A 288 -5.32 8.91 5.33
CA GLY A 288 -6.56 8.24 5.73
C GLY A 288 -6.35 6.89 6.43
N LEU A 289 -5.13 6.59 6.89
CA LEU A 289 -4.76 5.31 7.52
C LEU A 289 -5.11 5.24 9.01
N ILE A 290 -5.26 6.41 9.65
CA ILE A 290 -5.68 6.52 11.04
C ILE A 290 -6.89 7.46 11.17
N PRO A 291 -7.83 7.21 12.10
CA PRO A 291 -9.03 8.03 12.23
C PRO A 291 -8.70 9.48 12.60
N SER A 292 -9.29 10.44 11.89
CA SER A 292 -9.10 11.88 12.10
C SER A 292 -10.28 12.68 11.54
N MET A 293 -10.26 14.00 11.70
CA MET A 293 -11.21 14.91 11.05
C MET A 293 -11.23 14.81 9.52
N LEU A 294 -10.17 14.27 8.91
CA LEU A 294 -10.03 14.10 7.46
C LEU A 294 -10.67 12.80 6.96
N THR A 295 -11.06 11.90 7.86
CA THR A 295 -11.67 10.61 7.53
C THR A 295 -13.19 10.69 7.57
N ASN A 296 -13.87 9.66 7.05
CA ASN A 296 -15.34 9.57 7.08
C ASN A 296 -15.96 9.61 8.49
N ASP A 297 -15.14 9.44 9.55
CA ASP A 297 -15.52 9.70 10.94
C ASP A 297 -14.88 11.02 11.43
N GLY A 298 -15.40 12.14 10.92
CA GLY A 298 -14.95 13.49 11.27
C GLY A 298 -15.13 13.87 12.75
N SER A 299 -15.68 12.98 13.59
CA SER A 299 -15.84 13.19 15.04
C SER A 299 -14.54 12.99 15.83
N LYS A 300 -13.50 12.41 15.21
CA LYS A 300 -12.22 12.10 15.84
C LYS A 300 -11.30 13.33 15.88
N LEU A 301 -11.58 14.22 16.83
CA LEU A 301 -10.83 15.47 17.02
C LEU A 301 -9.48 15.30 17.75
N LEU A 302 -9.28 14.18 18.46
CA LEU A 302 -8.12 13.93 19.33
C LEU A 302 -7.40 12.64 18.93
N PHE A 303 -6.07 12.69 18.86
CA PHE A 303 -5.23 11.51 18.60
C PHE A 303 -4.95 10.72 19.88
N ARG A 304 -4.83 11.38 21.04
CA ARG A 304 -4.42 10.83 22.34
C ARG A 304 -3.06 10.11 22.29
N PRO A 305 -1.96 10.85 22.07
CA PRO A 305 -0.65 10.27 21.73
C PRO A 305 -0.10 9.32 22.80
N ASP A 306 -0.30 9.65 24.08
CA ASP A 306 0.25 8.90 25.21
C ASP A 306 -0.68 7.77 25.69
N ALA A 307 -1.88 7.65 25.12
CA ALA A 307 -2.78 6.56 25.46
C ALA A 307 -2.24 5.22 24.91
N PRO A 308 -2.45 4.10 25.63
CA PRO A 308 -2.10 2.77 25.12
C PRO A 308 -2.81 2.45 23.80
N LEU A 309 -2.11 1.78 22.89
CA LEU A 309 -2.70 1.26 21.65
C LEU A 309 -3.54 0.02 21.97
N THR A 310 -4.73 -0.07 21.35
CA THR A 310 -5.61 -1.24 21.47
C THR A 310 -5.38 -2.24 20.34
N ARG A 311 -5.80 -3.50 20.52
CA ARG A 311 -5.68 -4.54 19.48
C ARG A 311 -6.43 -4.19 18.20
N GLU A 312 -7.64 -3.64 18.32
CA GLU A 312 -8.42 -3.22 17.14
C GLU A 312 -7.78 -2.03 16.41
N ASP A 313 -7.19 -1.07 17.14
CA ASP A 313 -6.50 0.07 16.53
C ASP A 313 -5.24 -0.38 15.80
N LEU A 314 -4.45 -1.28 16.41
CA LEU A 314 -3.23 -1.82 15.79
C LEU A 314 -3.52 -2.40 14.41
N LEU A 315 -4.54 -3.27 14.31
CA LEU A 315 -4.90 -3.91 13.05
C LEU A 315 -5.50 -2.91 12.07
N SER A 316 -6.37 -2.02 12.54
CA SER A 316 -6.98 -0.99 11.69
C SER A 316 -5.95 -0.09 11.02
N TRP A 317 -4.82 0.17 11.69
CA TRP A 317 -3.74 1.00 11.15
C TRP A 317 -2.76 0.20 10.29
N LYS A 318 -2.48 -1.05 10.66
CA LYS A 318 -1.47 -1.88 9.99
C LYS A 318 -1.97 -2.54 8.71
N VAL A 319 -3.15 -3.15 8.75
CA VAL A 319 -3.65 -4.00 7.66
C VAL A 319 -3.82 -3.25 6.33
N PRO A 320 -4.24 -1.97 6.30
CA PRO A 320 -4.26 -1.21 5.03
C PRO A 320 -2.89 -1.13 4.34
N LEU A 321 -1.79 -1.12 5.10
CA LEU A 321 -0.43 -1.10 4.55
C LEU A 321 0.02 -2.47 4.05
N ASP A 322 -0.58 -3.55 4.54
CA ASP A 322 -0.36 -4.90 4.02
C ASP A 322 -1.10 -5.10 2.70
N LEU A 323 -2.36 -4.66 2.64
CA LEU A 323 -3.23 -4.87 1.48
C LEU A 323 -2.98 -3.86 0.33
N ARG A 324 -2.56 -2.63 0.65
CA ARG A 324 -2.36 -1.52 -0.31
C ARG A 324 -3.59 -1.17 -1.16
N LYS A 325 -4.78 -1.52 -0.66
CA LYS A 325 -6.07 -1.23 -1.29
C LYS A 325 -7.09 -0.85 -0.21
N ALA A 326 -8.20 -0.26 -0.63
CA ALA A 326 -9.32 -0.02 0.26
C ALA A 326 -9.80 -1.32 0.90
N LEU A 327 -10.08 -1.30 2.20
CA LEU A 327 -10.62 -2.45 2.91
C LEU A 327 -12.09 -2.66 2.51
N SER A 328 -12.46 -3.91 2.25
CA SER A 328 -13.85 -4.28 2.01
C SER A 328 -14.67 -4.13 3.30
N SER A 329 -15.97 -3.85 3.17
CA SER A 329 -16.89 -3.90 4.30
C SER A 329 -16.95 -5.32 4.89
N ALA A 330 -17.13 -5.40 6.21
CA ALA A 330 -17.23 -6.68 6.92
C ALA A 330 -18.31 -6.59 8.01
N SER A 331 -18.99 -7.70 8.26
CA SER A 331 -20.01 -7.82 9.30
C SER A 331 -19.49 -8.61 10.51
N ILE A 332 -20.17 -8.49 11.65
CA ILE A 332 -19.88 -9.27 12.86
C ILE A 332 -19.94 -10.78 12.54
N GLU A 333 -20.99 -11.24 11.85
CA GLU A 333 -21.12 -12.63 11.41
C GLU A 333 -19.95 -13.09 10.55
N THR A 334 -19.49 -12.28 9.60
CA THR A 334 -18.31 -12.60 8.78
C THR A 334 -17.06 -12.83 9.62
N ILE A 335 -16.85 -12.04 10.69
CA ILE A 335 -15.71 -12.22 11.60
C ILE A 335 -15.86 -13.45 12.50
N LYS A 336 -17.09 -13.76 12.94
CA LYS A 336 -17.35 -15.01 13.66
C LYS A 336 -17.07 -16.24 12.78
N GLU A 337 -17.46 -16.20 11.51
CA GLU A 337 -17.28 -17.32 10.58
C GLU A 337 -15.81 -17.51 10.17
N SER A 338 -15.09 -16.42 9.92
CA SER A 338 -13.67 -16.48 9.51
C SER A 338 -12.73 -16.78 10.67
N TRP A 339 -12.78 -15.98 11.75
CA TRP A 339 -11.85 -16.09 12.87
C TRP A 339 -12.37 -16.93 14.05
N GLY A 340 -13.68 -17.15 14.17
CA GLY A 340 -14.25 -17.84 15.33
C GLY A 340 -14.29 -16.98 16.60
N PHE A 341 -14.20 -15.65 16.48
CA PHE A 341 -14.18 -14.75 17.64
C PHE A 341 -15.53 -14.66 18.34
N GLN A 342 -15.55 -14.98 19.63
CA GLN A 342 -16.76 -14.93 20.47
C GLN A 342 -17.18 -13.49 20.79
N ASP A 343 -16.22 -12.56 20.81
CA ASP A 343 -16.38 -11.14 21.14
C ASP A 343 -16.37 -10.24 19.90
N ALA A 344 -16.69 -10.79 18.71
CA ALA A 344 -16.75 -10.04 17.46
C ALA A 344 -17.71 -8.82 17.52
N ALA A 345 -18.72 -8.87 18.40
CA ALA A 345 -19.68 -7.77 18.58
C ALA A 345 -19.08 -6.52 19.27
N ASP A 346 -17.94 -6.66 19.96
CA ASP A 346 -17.26 -5.55 20.66
C ASP A 346 -16.26 -4.79 19.76
N ILE A 347 -16.08 -5.27 18.53
CA ILE A 347 -15.12 -4.75 17.55
C ILE A 347 -15.77 -3.59 16.78
N ASN A 348 -15.06 -2.47 16.67
CA ASN A 348 -15.55 -1.35 15.88
C ASN A 348 -15.56 -1.66 14.36
N SER A 349 -16.25 -0.85 13.56
CA SER A 349 -16.42 -1.11 12.12
C SER A 349 -15.11 -1.20 11.34
N GLN A 350 -14.13 -0.34 11.63
CA GLN A 350 -12.81 -0.39 10.99
C GLN A 350 -12.03 -1.65 11.38
N GLY A 351 -12.14 -2.06 12.64
CA GLY A 351 -11.56 -3.30 13.15
C GLY A 351 -12.15 -4.54 12.46
N LEU A 352 -13.46 -4.57 12.20
CA LEU A 352 -14.09 -5.66 11.42
C LEU A 352 -13.51 -5.72 10.01
N GLN A 353 -13.39 -4.59 9.32
CA GLN A 353 -12.82 -4.54 7.96
C GLN A 353 -11.37 -5.01 7.94
N ALA A 354 -10.56 -4.53 8.89
CA ALA A 354 -9.16 -4.91 9.01
C ALA A 354 -9.00 -6.40 9.34
N LEU A 355 -9.80 -6.95 10.24
CA LEU A 355 -9.76 -8.38 10.58
C LEU A 355 -10.17 -9.26 9.41
N PHE A 356 -11.14 -8.85 8.60
CA PHE A 356 -11.53 -9.62 7.43
C PHE A 356 -10.41 -9.66 6.39
N ALA A 357 -9.77 -8.52 6.11
CA ALA A 357 -8.61 -8.48 5.21
C ALA A 357 -7.39 -9.24 5.80
N ASP A 358 -7.15 -9.15 7.10
CA ASP A 358 -6.07 -9.89 7.78
C ASP A 358 -6.28 -11.40 7.68
N PHE A 359 -7.53 -11.88 7.81
CA PHE A 359 -7.88 -13.29 7.60
C PHE A 359 -7.52 -13.77 6.19
N GLN A 360 -7.83 -12.96 5.18
CA GLN A 360 -7.53 -13.28 3.78
C GLN A 360 -6.01 -13.35 3.50
N ASN A 361 -5.19 -12.80 4.38
CA ASN A 361 -3.73 -12.91 4.32
C ASN A 361 -3.20 -14.26 4.84
N GLY A 362 -4.07 -15.14 5.31
CA GLY A 362 -3.75 -16.53 5.66
C GLY A 362 -2.69 -16.63 6.75
N GLU A 363 -1.62 -17.38 6.49
CA GLU A 363 -0.51 -17.56 7.44
C GLU A 363 0.29 -16.26 7.69
N GLN A 364 0.21 -15.28 6.79
CA GLN A 364 0.82 -13.97 6.97
C GLN A 364 -0.06 -12.99 7.76
N ALA A 365 -1.20 -13.43 8.28
CA ALA A 365 -2.08 -12.63 9.12
C ALA A 365 -1.37 -12.11 10.38
N ASN A 366 -1.56 -10.83 10.68
CA ASN A 366 -1.05 -10.19 11.89
C ASN A 366 -1.64 -10.85 13.14
N VAL A 367 -2.92 -11.21 13.16
CA VAL A 367 -3.54 -11.92 14.30
C VAL A 367 -2.78 -13.20 14.66
N ARG A 368 -2.45 -14.02 13.66
CA ARG A 368 -1.73 -15.28 13.87
C ARG A 368 -0.31 -15.04 14.37
N ARG A 369 0.38 -14.07 13.78
CA ARG A 369 1.76 -13.72 14.14
C ARG A 369 1.88 -13.17 15.56
N ILE A 370 0.95 -12.30 15.96
CA ILE A 370 1.05 -11.52 17.18
C ILE A 370 0.37 -12.23 18.36
N PHE A 371 -0.82 -12.79 18.13
CA PHE A 371 -1.67 -13.32 19.21
C PHE A 371 -1.79 -14.85 19.19
N GLY A 372 -1.29 -15.51 18.14
CA GLY A 372 -1.45 -16.95 17.95
C GLY A 372 -2.90 -17.36 17.75
N TYR A 373 -3.21 -18.64 18.04
CA TYR A 373 -4.58 -19.14 18.02
C TYR A 373 -5.38 -18.54 19.18
N THR A 374 -6.46 -17.83 18.86
CA THR A 374 -7.41 -17.31 19.84
C THR A 374 -8.82 -17.34 19.28
N THR A 375 -9.81 -17.58 20.16
CA THR A 375 -11.24 -17.44 19.86
C THR A 375 -11.86 -16.23 20.57
N ILE A 376 -11.05 -15.42 21.27
CA ILE A 376 -11.46 -14.20 21.96
C ILE A 376 -10.42 -13.13 21.63
N PHE A 377 -10.79 -12.14 20.82
CA PHE A 377 -9.86 -11.15 20.28
C PHE A 377 -9.45 -10.11 21.32
N GLN A 378 -10.39 -9.71 22.17
CA GLN A 378 -10.30 -8.64 23.15
C GLN A 378 -9.96 -7.29 22.48
N PRO A 379 -10.86 -6.71 21.66
CA PRO A 379 -10.53 -5.56 20.82
C PRO A 379 -9.95 -4.36 21.58
N LYS A 380 -10.42 -4.13 22.82
CA LYS A 380 -9.97 -3.01 23.66
C LYS A 380 -8.74 -3.31 24.52
N LYS A 381 -8.21 -4.53 24.46
CA LYS A 381 -7.01 -4.89 25.22
C LYS A 381 -5.82 -4.10 24.68
N THR A 382 -4.98 -3.64 25.60
CA THR A 382 -3.75 -2.92 25.28
C THR A 382 -2.73 -3.85 24.63
N VAL A 383 -2.02 -3.34 23.64
CA VAL A 383 -0.94 -4.04 22.95
C VAL A 383 0.39 -3.76 23.65
N THR A 384 1.20 -4.80 23.84
CA THR A 384 2.57 -4.68 24.36
C THR A 384 3.54 -4.19 23.28
N ARG A 385 4.68 -3.66 23.68
CA ARG A 385 5.71 -3.19 22.73
C ARG A 385 6.27 -4.32 21.87
N ALA A 386 6.40 -5.54 22.40
CA ALA A 386 6.79 -6.73 21.63
C ALA A 386 5.74 -7.11 20.58
N GLU A 387 4.45 -7.14 20.94
CA GLU A 387 3.36 -7.43 20.00
C GLU A 387 3.32 -6.39 18.87
N ALA A 388 3.48 -5.11 19.20
CA ALA A 388 3.51 -4.02 18.24
C ALA A 388 4.74 -4.06 17.32
N ALA A 389 5.92 -4.41 17.84
CA ALA A 389 7.11 -4.60 17.00
C ALA A 389 6.93 -5.81 16.07
N ALA A 390 6.38 -6.91 16.56
CA ALA A 390 6.14 -8.11 15.75
C ALA A 390 5.13 -7.87 14.61
N SER A 391 4.17 -6.95 14.76
CA SER A 391 3.26 -6.59 13.66
C SER A 391 4.00 -6.00 12.46
N LEU A 392 5.10 -5.28 12.70
CA LEU A 392 5.91 -4.60 11.69
C LEU A 392 6.91 -5.53 10.98
N TRP A 393 6.98 -6.80 11.38
CA TRP A 393 7.96 -7.74 10.83
C TRP A 393 7.73 -8.04 9.35
N TYR A 394 6.51 -7.93 8.84
CA TYR A 394 6.17 -8.23 7.45
C TYR A 394 5.18 -7.19 6.91
N PHE A 395 5.38 -6.79 5.66
CA PHE A 395 4.45 -5.98 4.89
C PHE A 395 4.14 -6.66 3.56
N GLY A 396 2.86 -6.84 3.28
CA GLY A 396 2.36 -7.37 2.02
C GLY A 396 1.17 -8.31 2.19
N PHE A 397 0.67 -8.84 1.07
CA PHE A 397 -0.56 -9.62 1.01
C PHE A 397 -0.37 -10.89 0.19
N GLN A 398 -0.86 -12.03 0.69
CA GLN A 398 -0.91 -13.32 -0.02
C GLN A 398 0.41 -13.79 -0.65
N GLY A 399 1.54 -13.48 0.00
CA GLY A 399 2.88 -13.91 -0.45
C GLY A 399 3.68 -12.84 -1.21
N ASP A 400 3.04 -11.75 -1.65
CA ASP A 400 3.68 -10.63 -2.33
C ASP A 400 4.20 -9.58 -1.34
N GLY A 401 4.93 -10.01 -0.31
CA GLY A 401 5.45 -9.14 0.72
C GLY A 401 6.92 -9.36 1.03
N ILE A 402 7.46 -8.50 1.88
CA ILE A 402 8.84 -8.54 2.35
C ILE A 402 8.85 -8.53 3.87
N ASN A 403 9.78 -9.25 4.47
CA ASN A 403 9.97 -9.27 5.92
C ASN A 403 11.20 -8.44 6.36
N ALA A 404 11.26 -8.11 7.66
CA ALA A 404 12.30 -7.26 8.24
C ALA A 404 13.70 -7.80 8.02
N LYS A 405 13.87 -9.13 8.04
CA LYS A 405 15.16 -9.78 7.81
C LYS A 405 15.65 -9.57 6.37
N GLU A 406 14.76 -9.69 5.39
CA GLU A 406 15.06 -9.42 3.98
C GLU A 406 15.45 -7.95 3.76
N VAL A 407 14.69 -7.01 4.35
CA VAL A 407 15.02 -5.58 4.31
C VAL A 407 16.43 -5.34 4.87
N PHE A 408 16.74 -5.88 6.06
CA PHE A 408 18.05 -5.73 6.68
C PHE A 408 19.19 -6.30 5.83
N GLN A 409 18.96 -7.44 5.15
CA GLN A 409 19.96 -8.03 4.27
C GLN A 409 20.18 -7.22 3.00
N ALA A 410 19.13 -6.58 2.47
CA ALA A 410 19.23 -5.70 1.32
C ALA A 410 20.07 -4.45 1.61
N GLU A 411 20.02 -3.89 2.82
CA GLU A 411 20.81 -2.70 3.21
C GLU A 411 22.32 -2.95 3.34
N LYS A 412 22.74 -4.23 3.42
CA LYS A 412 24.14 -4.62 3.58
C LYS A 412 24.86 -4.92 2.25
N LYS A 413 24.12 -4.96 1.15
CA LYS A 413 24.66 -5.15 -0.20
C LYS A 413 24.92 -3.79 -0.82
#